data_AF-A0A944Q726-F1
#
_entry.id   AF-A0A944Q726-F1
#
_cell.length_a   1.000
_cell.length_b   1.000
_cell.length_c   1.000
_cell.angle_alpha   90.00
_cell.angle_beta   90.00
_cell.angle_gamma   90.00
#
_symmetry.space_group_name_H-M   'P 1'
#
loop_
_entity.id
_entity.type
_entity.pdbx_description
1 polymer ?
#
loop_
_entity_poly.entity_id
_entity_poly.type
_entity_poly.pdbx_seq_one_letter_code
_entity_poly.pdbx_strand_id
1 'polypeptide(L)'
;MTKKTPVGGSADQREDGQIGVGGTALGHGTRASRAQALRAAVDAVTAWSHQVLGDGRPDFAGFPYEQVVGYYQQVGKAVAAPELVALLRGARLGIECAGRARPWASPDTWLFDTWLPLTFTDRPMSYVSYAGNDVLRIAEWESDGSPEATERADDLLTAVLLADLVVRESDALAAARDSDRQRSRTTAVWQALARLPEYAPLALADTAPLDEVRAALGEGGSDAAAPAARKAVDAIRAQAPDALLRAVDVALLPVTTLHDERMFVRSIQLFERLFARVARALTFAVEAVRTDRPANAVAFLETAGTRLAGATSPLYRVLTTMPPESFAVIRDHTHGASAIQSRPYQLVETVSAKRAGEAHSPEKGPLFALDATLQEQFLTRVGGWPTADARRLEEAMRALDAGWRGMKRTHWGVTMKIIGRVPGTGGTAGADYLKAAADVALFPQLADV
;
A
#
# COMPACT_ATOMS: atom_id res chain seq x y z
N MET A 1 -4.32 36.59 40.17
CA MET A 1 -4.60 37.27 38.90
C MET A 1 -3.28 37.66 38.26
N THR A 2 -2.79 36.83 37.34
CA THR A 2 -1.59 37.11 36.54
C THR A 2 -1.98 36.84 35.10
N LYS A 3 -2.14 37.93 34.34
CA LYS A 3 -2.50 37.91 32.92
C LYS A 3 -1.38 37.23 32.13
N LYS A 4 -1.68 36.07 31.53
CA LYS A 4 -0.89 35.50 30.44
C LYS A 4 -1.25 36.26 29.15
N THR A 5 -0.29 37.01 28.62
CA THR A 5 -0.31 37.59 27.28
C THR A 5 -0.38 36.46 26.24
N PRO A 6 -1.23 36.54 25.20
CA PRO A 6 -1.24 35.55 24.14
C PRO A 6 -0.06 35.83 23.20
N VAL A 7 0.88 34.90 23.12
CA VAL A 7 1.91 34.92 22.07
C VAL A 7 1.24 34.47 20.79
N GLY A 8 0.79 35.45 19.99
CA GLY A 8 0.46 35.25 18.59
C GLY A 8 1.75 35.01 17.81
N GLY A 9 2.04 33.73 17.53
CA GLY A 9 2.97 33.32 16.48
C GLY A 9 2.16 32.57 15.44
N SER A 10 2.15 33.06 14.20
CA SER A 10 1.47 32.42 13.07
C SER A 10 1.93 30.98 12.90
N ALA A 11 1.00 30.05 12.74
CA ALA A 11 1.27 28.64 12.42
C ALA A 11 2.03 28.45 11.08
N ASP A 12 2.12 29.50 10.25
CA ASP A 12 2.68 29.49 8.90
C ASP A 12 4.23 29.47 8.83
N GLN A 13 4.94 29.60 9.97
CA GLN A 13 6.41 29.66 9.99
C GLN A 13 7.11 28.39 10.52
N ARG A 14 6.35 27.32 10.83
CA ARG A 14 6.92 26.05 11.34
C ARG A 14 6.91 24.90 10.33
N GLU A 15 6.49 25.14 9.09
CA GLU A 15 6.56 24.12 8.02
C GLU A 15 7.92 24.06 7.31
N ASP A 16 8.80 25.06 7.50
CA ASP A 16 10.12 25.16 6.85
C ASP A 16 11.25 24.49 7.66
N GLY A 17 10.96 23.36 8.31
CA GLY A 17 11.98 22.54 8.97
C GLY A 17 12.53 21.46 8.04
N GLN A 18 13.83 21.14 8.16
CA GLN A 18 14.45 19.92 7.60
C GLN A 18 13.90 18.65 8.29
N ILE A 19 12.60 18.44 8.23
CA ILE A 19 11.95 17.26 8.80
C ILE A 19 11.92 16.23 7.68
N GLY A 20 12.73 15.19 7.83
CA GLY A 20 12.73 14.05 6.93
C GLY A 20 14.05 13.31 6.81
N VAL A 21 14.03 12.14 6.19
CA VAL A 21 15.29 11.48 5.81
C VAL A 21 16.04 12.37 4.83
N GLY A 22 17.23 12.80 5.23
CA GLY A 22 18.03 13.79 4.50
C GLY A 22 17.49 15.22 4.54
N GLY A 23 16.51 15.52 5.41
CA GLY A 23 15.89 16.86 5.48
C GLY A 23 15.01 17.19 4.28
N THR A 24 14.63 16.20 3.48
CA THR A 24 13.90 16.38 2.23
C THR A 24 12.41 16.62 2.50
N ALA A 25 11.97 17.86 2.37
CA ALA A 25 10.56 18.20 2.23
C ALA A 25 10.25 18.39 0.73
N LEU A 26 9.19 17.74 0.23
CA LEU A 26 8.71 17.90 -1.15
C LEU A 26 8.23 19.34 -1.42
N GLY A 27 8.03 20.11 -0.35
CA GLY A 27 7.58 21.50 -0.34
C GLY A 27 8.66 22.56 -0.61
N HIS A 28 9.84 22.21 -1.14
CA HIS A 28 10.87 23.19 -1.53
C HIS A 28 10.41 24.17 -2.64
N GLY A 29 9.23 23.97 -3.23
CA GLY A 29 8.63 24.96 -4.11
C GLY A 29 8.20 26.21 -3.36
N THR A 30 8.72 27.37 -3.78
CA THR A 30 8.31 28.69 -3.29
C THR A 30 6.79 28.87 -3.38
N ARG A 31 6.21 29.80 -2.63
CA ARG A 31 4.79 30.18 -2.76
C ARG A 31 4.40 30.46 -4.23
N ALA A 32 5.31 31.04 -5.01
CA ALA A 32 5.14 31.28 -6.44
C ALA A 32 5.05 29.97 -7.25
N SER A 33 5.89 28.98 -6.95
CA SER A 33 5.84 27.65 -7.56
C SER A 33 4.54 26.91 -7.23
N ARG A 34 4.08 26.95 -5.97
CA ARG A 34 2.79 26.34 -5.56
C ARG A 34 1.60 26.98 -6.29
N ALA A 35 1.59 28.30 -6.40
CA ALA A 35 0.56 29.03 -7.14
C ALA A 35 0.61 28.74 -8.66
N GLN A 36 1.80 28.51 -9.23
CA GLN A 36 1.95 28.09 -10.62
C GLN A 36 1.41 26.68 -10.85
N ALA A 37 1.72 25.73 -9.95
CA ALA A 37 1.19 24.37 -10.03
C ALA A 37 -0.35 24.36 -9.92
N LEU A 38 -0.91 25.18 -9.04
CA LEU A 38 -2.37 25.34 -8.91
C LEU A 38 -2.99 25.84 -10.22
N ARG A 39 -2.45 26.92 -10.80
CA ARG A 39 -2.94 27.45 -12.08
C ARG A 39 -2.86 26.40 -13.18
N ALA A 40 -1.72 25.71 -13.31
CA ALA A 40 -1.55 24.66 -14.32
C ALA A 40 -2.58 23.52 -14.16
N ALA A 41 -2.86 23.09 -12.93
CA ALA A 41 -3.87 22.07 -12.66
C ALA A 41 -5.29 22.56 -12.96
N VAL A 42 -5.66 23.77 -12.54
CA VAL A 42 -6.97 24.37 -12.78
C VAL A 42 -7.21 24.57 -14.29
N ASP A 43 -6.25 25.13 -15.01
CA ASP A 43 -6.35 25.39 -16.44
C ASP A 43 -6.51 24.07 -17.21
N ALA A 44 -5.70 23.05 -16.88
CA ALA A 44 -5.76 21.76 -17.54
C ALA A 44 -7.07 21.02 -17.29
N VAL A 45 -7.56 20.98 -16.04
CA VAL A 45 -8.84 20.32 -15.70
C VAL A 45 -10.02 21.07 -16.33
N THR A 46 -9.95 22.40 -16.38
CA THR A 46 -10.98 23.23 -17.04
C THR A 46 -11.04 22.94 -18.53
N ALA A 47 -9.89 22.95 -19.21
CA ALA A 47 -9.79 22.64 -20.63
C ALA A 47 -10.34 21.23 -20.94
N TRP A 48 -9.94 20.23 -20.15
CA TRP A 48 -10.46 18.87 -20.28
C TRP A 48 -11.97 18.80 -20.04
N SER A 49 -12.48 19.44 -18.99
CA SER A 49 -13.91 19.44 -18.67
C SER A 49 -14.76 20.07 -19.78
N HIS A 50 -14.28 21.14 -20.41
CA HIS A 50 -14.95 21.76 -21.57
C HIS A 50 -15.01 20.81 -22.77
N GLN A 51 -13.96 20.06 -23.05
CA GLN A 51 -13.93 19.07 -24.12
C GLN A 51 -14.91 17.91 -23.85
N VAL A 52 -14.96 17.44 -22.60
CA VAL A 52 -15.70 16.24 -22.21
C VAL A 52 -17.18 16.50 -21.94
N LEU A 53 -17.56 17.66 -21.40
CA LEU A 53 -18.96 18.00 -21.10
C LEU A 53 -19.72 18.59 -22.30
N GLY A 54 -19.02 18.85 -23.42
CA GLY A 54 -19.65 19.16 -24.71
C GLY A 54 -20.09 17.92 -25.49
N ASP A 55 -20.08 18.03 -26.81
CA ASP A 55 -20.52 16.97 -27.74
C ASP A 55 -19.51 15.81 -27.89
N GLY A 56 -18.32 15.93 -27.28
CA GLY A 56 -17.26 14.94 -27.35
C GLY A 56 -17.50 13.72 -26.47
N ARG A 57 -16.94 12.56 -26.86
CA ARG A 57 -16.77 11.43 -25.93
C ARG A 57 -15.64 11.77 -24.94
N PRO A 58 -15.77 11.42 -23.64
CA PRO A 58 -14.70 11.65 -22.67
C PRO A 58 -13.43 10.90 -23.05
N ASP A 59 -12.31 11.60 -23.17
CA ASP A 59 -10.99 10.96 -23.17
C ASP A 59 -10.46 10.89 -21.74
N PHE A 60 -10.73 9.76 -21.07
CA PHE A 60 -10.28 9.54 -19.69
C PHE A 60 -8.77 9.30 -19.58
N ALA A 61 -8.12 8.82 -20.63
CA ALA A 61 -6.67 8.65 -20.67
C ALA A 61 -5.95 10.01 -20.74
N GLY A 62 -6.57 10.97 -21.43
CA GLY A 62 -6.14 12.36 -21.55
C GLY A 62 -6.53 13.27 -20.38
N PHE A 63 -7.13 12.75 -19.30
CA PHE A 63 -7.34 13.55 -18.08
C PHE A 63 -5.97 14.05 -17.55
N PRO A 64 -5.86 15.31 -17.07
CA PRO A 64 -4.60 15.92 -16.64
C PRO A 64 -4.12 15.40 -15.28
N TYR A 65 -3.88 14.09 -15.17
CA TYR A 65 -3.42 13.44 -13.95
C TYR A 65 -2.10 14.03 -13.47
N GLU A 66 -1.14 14.26 -14.37
CA GLU A 66 0.19 14.77 -14.03
C GLU A 66 0.12 16.12 -13.32
N GLN A 67 -0.68 17.06 -13.84
CA GLN A 67 -0.82 18.41 -13.28
C GLN A 67 -1.54 18.36 -11.93
N VAL A 68 -2.59 17.54 -11.81
CA VAL A 68 -3.35 17.40 -10.55
C VAL A 68 -2.51 16.71 -9.48
N VAL A 69 -1.93 15.55 -9.79
CA VAL A 69 -1.08 14.78 -8.86
C VAL A 69 0.15 15.58 -8.50
N GLY A 70 0.80 16.24 -9.46
CA GLY A 70 1.95 17.11 -9.22
C GLY A 70 1.63 18.23 -8.23
N TYR A 71 0.46 18.87 -8.36
CA TYR A 71 -0.02 19.85 -7.39
C TYR A 71 -0.17 19.22 -5.99
N TYR A 72 -0.90 18.11 -5.85
CA TYR A 72 -1.09 17.44 -4.56
C TYR A 72 0.23 16.98 -3.94
N GLN A 73 1.16 16.48 -4.73
CA GLN A 73 2.47 16.04 -4.29
C GLN A 73 3.39 17.18 -3.85
N GLN A 74 3.11 18.42 -4.26
CA GLN A 74 3.85 19.61 -3.89
C GLN A 74 3.27 20.30 -2.66
N VAL A 75 1.95 20.30 -2.49
CA VAL A 75 1.28 21.03 -1.40
C VAL A 75 0.74 20.14 -0.27
N GLY A 76 0.49 18.86 -0.54
CA GLY A 76 -0.19 17.94 0.36
C GLY A 76 -1.72 18.11 0.35
N LYS A 77 -2.44 16.99 0.44
CA LYS A 77 -3.91 16.94 0.43
C LYS A 77 -4.56 17.73 1.58
N ALA A 78 -3.87 17.89 2.72
CA ALA A 78 -4.40 18.59 3.88
C ALA A 78 -4.72 20.08 3.62
N VAL A 79 -3.98 20.70 2.69
CA VAL A 79 -4.05 22.14 2.37
C VAL A 79 -4.34 22.39 0.89
N ALA A 80 -4.85 21.38 0.18
CA ALA A 80 -5.23 21.51 -1.22
C ALA A 80 -6.26 22.64 -1.42
N ALA A 81 -6.11 23.40 -2.51
CA ALA A 81 -6.90 24.60 -2.74
C ALA A 81 -8.37 24.22 -2.98
N PRO A 82 -9.33 24.85 -2.27
CA PRO A 82 -10.75 24.53 -2.43
C PRO A 82 -11.27 24.69 -3.86
N GLU A 83 -10.70 25.63 -4.63
CA GLU A 83 -11.07 25.86 -6.03
C GLU A 83 -10.77 24.67 -6.94
N LEU A 84 -9.58 24.05 -6.81
CA LEU A 84 -9.23 22.86 -7.58
C LEU A 84 -10.10 21.67 -7.14
N VAL A 85 -10.31 21.49 -5.83
CA VAL A 85 -11.17 20.41 -5.31
C VAL A 85 -12.61 20.57 -5.82
N ALA A 86 -13.15 21.78 -5.83
CA ALA A 86 -14.49 22.07 -6.34
C ALA A 86 -14.58 21.78 -7.85
N LEU A 87 -13.55 22.15 -8.62
CA LEU A 87 -13.48 21.86 -10.06
C LEU A 87 -13.46 20.35 -10.34
N LEU A 88 -12.66 19.59 -9.60
CA LEU A 88 -12.59 18.11 -9.72
C LEU A 88 -13.93 17.45 -9.35
N ARG A 89 -14.62 17.93 -8.30
CA ARG A 89 -15.97 17.47 -7.96
C ARG A 89 -16.99 17.81 -9.05
N GLY A 90 -16.90 19.00 -9.63
CA GLY A 90 -17.75 19.43 -10.74
C GLY A 90 -17.56 18.58 -11.99
N ALA A 91 -16.31 18.27 -12.34
CA ALA A 91 -15.98 17.38 -13.45
C ALA A 91 -16.60 15.99 -13.25
N ARG A 92 -16.47 15.42 -12.04
CA ARG A 92 -17.09 14.14 -11.69
C ARG A 92 -18.61 14.17 -11.85
N LEU A 93 -19.26 15.16 -11.23
CA LEU A 93 -20.72 15.29 -11.25
C LEU A 93 -21.23 15.47 -12.68
N GLY A 94 -20.54 16.24 -13.51
CA GLY A 94 -20.89 16.42 -14.91
C GLY A 94 -20.88 15.11 -15.70
N ILE A 95 -19.88 14.25 -15.48
CA ILE A 95 -19.75 12.95 -16.15
C ILE A 95 -20.80 11.94 -15.65
N GLU A 96 -21.07 11.95 -14.34
CA GLU A 96 -22.14 11.15 -13.73
C GLU A 96 -23.52 11.55 -14.28
N CYS A 97 -23.83 12.85 -14.30
CA CYS A 97 -25.09 13.38 -14.85
C CYS A 97 -25.23 13.10 -16.35
N ALA A 98 -24.13 13.09 -17.10
CA ALA A 98 -24.13 12.72 -18.52
C ALA A 98 -24.29 11.22 -18.77
N GLY A 99 -24.28 10.37 -17.72
CA GLY A 99 -24.33 8.92 -17.85
C GLY A 99 -23.08 8.33 -18.50
N ARG A 100 -21.93 9.03 -18.39
CA ARG A 100 -20.68 8.68 -19.08
C ARG A 100 -19.64 8.00 -18.16
N ALA A 101 -19.91 7.90 -16.86
CA ALA A 101 -19.01 7.28 -15.88
C ALA A 101 -19.06 5.74 -15.90
N ARG A 102 -20.25 5.16 -16.16
CA ARG A 102 -20.51 3.72 -16.01
C ARG A 102 -21.47 3.20 -17.09
N PRO A 103 -21.38 1.91 -17.47
CA PRO A 103 -20.40 0.91 -17.01
C PRO A 103 -18.97 1.25 -17.46
N TRP A 104 -17.97 0.78 -16.72
CA TRP A 104 -16.56 1.02 -17.06
C TRP A 104 -16.19 0.25 -18.33
N ALA A 105 -15.99 0.96 -19.44
CA ALA A 105 -15.70 0.35 -20.75
C ALA A 105 -14.21 0.16 -21.02
N SER A 106 -13.34 0.79 -20.24
CA SER A 106 -11.88 0.77 -20.41
C SER A 106 -11.18 0.90 -19.05
N PRO A 107 -9.90 0.49 -18.93
CA PRO A 107 -9.13 0.67 -17.70
C PRO A 107 -8.98 2.15 -17.34
N ASP A 108 -8.90 3.05 -18.32
CA ASP A 108 -8.83 4.50 -18.07
C ASP A 108 -10.13 5.08 -17.49
N THR A 109 -11.29 4.60 -17.96
CA THR A 109 -12.60 5.01 -17.41
C THR A 109 -12.73 4.54 -15.97
N TRP A 110 -12.32 3.30 -15.70
CA TRP A 110 -12.28 2.73 -14.36
C TRP A 110 -11.33 3.52 -13.45
N LEU A 111 -10.12 3.81 -13.94
CA LEU A 111 -9.10 4.54 -13.20
C LEU A 111 -9.61 5.92 -12.82
N PHE A 112 -10.15 6.65 -13.78
CA PHE A 112 -10.74 7.97 -13.55
C PHE A 112 -11.82 7.95 -12.48
N ASP A 113 -12.83 7.07 -12.62
CA ASP A 113 -13.98 6.98 -11.70
C ASP A 113 -13.55 6.56 -10.29
N THR A 114 -12.54 5.69 -10.19
CA THR A 114 -12.03 5.16 -8.91
C THR A 114 -11.04 6.10 -8.23
N TRP A 115 -10.21 6.80 -9.00
CA TRP A 115 -9.15 7.67 -8.49
C TRP A 115 -9.63 9.07 -8.13
N LEU A 116 -10.48 9.69 -8.96
CA LEU A 116 -10.92 11.07 -8.74
C LEU A 116 -11.49 11.33 -7.34
N PRO A 117 -12.29 10.42 -6.72
CA PRO A 117 -12.74 10.57 -5.34
C PRO A 117 -11.60 10.68 -4.33
N LEU A 118 -10.44 10.07 -4.58
CA LEU A 118 -9.28 10.14 -3.68
C LEU A 118 -8.66 11.54 -3.62
N THR A 119 -8.94 12.41 -4.59
CA THR A 119 -8.50 13.81 -4.55
C THR A 119 -9.29 14.64 -3.53
N PHE A 120 -10.46 14.14 -3.10
CA PHE A 120 -11.34 14.88 -2.20
C PHE A 120 -10.87 14.80 -0.75
N THR A 121 -10.83 15.94 -0.07
CA THR A 121 -10.45 16.01 1.35
C THR A 121 -11.61 15.56 2.24
N ASP A 122 -11.59 14.31 2.67
CA ASP A 122 -12.53 13.79 3.67
C ASP A 122 -11.95 13.99 5.08
N ARG A 123 -12.78 14.46 6.03
CA ARG A 123 -12.44 14.50 7.46
C ARG A 123 -13.60 13.92 8.29
N PRO A 124 -13.37 12.87 9.10
CA PRO A 124 -12.10 12.14 9.29
C PRO A 124 -11.66 11.39 8.03
N MET A 125 -10.35 11.19 7.85
CA MET A 125 -9.81 10.52 6.67
C MET A 125 -10.02 9.01 6.75
N SER A 126 -10.49 8.37 5.69
CA SER A 126 -10.56 6.91 5.64
C SER A 126 -9.20 6.31 5.25
N TYR A 127 -8.88 5.13 5.78
CA TYR A 127 -7.69 4.38 5.39
C TYR A 127 -7.65 4.08 3.89
N VAL A 128 -8.80 3.80 3.28
CA VAL A 128 -8.92 3.52 1.84
C VAL A 128 -8.57 4.77 1.03
N SER A 129 -9.12 5.93 1.41
CA SER A 129 -8.85 7.22 0.76
C SER A 129 -7.40 7.66 0.94
N TYR A 130 -6.76 7.27 2.04
CA TYR A 130 -5.35 7.57 2.33
C TYR A 130 -4.39 6.70 1.52
N ALA A 131 -4.60 5.38 1.54
CA ALA A 131 -3.69 4.43 0.90
C ALA A 131 -3.90 4.31 -0.61
N GLY A 132 -5.08 4.67 -1.13
CA GLY A 132 -5.39 4.57 -2.56
C GLY A 132 -5.44 3.14 -3.10
N ASN A 133 -5.63 2.14 -2.23
CA ASN A 133 -5.54 0.72 -2.60
C ASN A 133 -6.56 0.26 -3.65
N ASP A 134 -7.73 0.90 -3.70
CA ASP A 134 -8.80 0.52 -4.63
C ASP A 134 -8.38 0.82 -6.09
N VAL A 135 -7.61 1.89 -6.32
CA VAL A 135 -7.03 2.26 -7.64
C VAL A 135 -6.00 1.24 -8.13
N LEU A 136 -5.36 0.49 -7.22
CA LEU A 136 -4.37 -0.51 -7.60
C LEU A 136 -5.01 -1.82 -8.08
N ARG A 137 -6.32 -1.99 -7.97
CA ARG A 137 -7.04 -3.15 -8.51
C ARG A 137 -7.05 -3.19 -10.04
N ILE A 138 -6.60 -2.12 -10.71
CA ILE A 138 -6.42 -2.10 -12.16
C ILE A 138 -5.50 -3.21 -12.66
N ALA A 139 -4.57 -3.69 -11.82
CA ALA A 139 -3.67 -4.77 -12.16
C ALA A 139 -4.42 -6.05 -12.58
N GLU A 140 -5.63 -6.25 -12.06
CA GLU A 140 -6.49 -7.39 -12.37
C GLU A 140 -7.39 -7.13 -13.59
N TRP A 141 -7.35 -5.95 -14.21
CA TRP A 141 -8.29 -5.55 -15.28
C TRP A 141 -8.26 -6.51 -16.48
N GLU A 142 -7.07 -6.92 -16.91
CA GLU A 142 -6.88 -7.84 -18.04
C GLU A 142 -6.82 -9.31 -17.59
N SER A 143 -6.95 -9.59 -16.29
CA SER A 143 -6.92 -10.95 -15.78
C SER A 143 -8.19 -11.70 -16.19
N ASP A 144 -8.03 -12.93 -16.66
CA ASP A 144 -9.14 -13.85 -16.91
C ASP A 144 -9.77 -14.41 -15.60
N GLY A 145 -9.27 -13.97 -14.45
CA GLY A 145 -9.69 -14.41 -13.13
C GLY A 145 -9.17 -15.79 -12.74
N SER A 146 -8.35 -16.43 -13.59
CA SER A 146 -7.67 -17.67 -13.20
C SER A 146 -6.72 -17.41 -12.02
N PRO A 147 -6.51 -18.38 -11.11
CA PRO A 147 -5.58 -18.21 -9.99
C PRO A 147 -4.19 -17.79 -10.44
N GLU A 148 -3.69 -18.37 -11.53
CA GLU A 148 -2.37 -18.08 -12.08
C GLU A 148 -2.28 -16.66 -12.66
N ALA A 149 -3.25 -16.23 -13.48
CA ALA A 149 -3.25 -14.87 -14.02
C ALA A 149 -3.38 -13.82 -12.91
N THR A 150 -4.20 -14.10 -11.89
CA THR A 150 -4.35 -13.24 -10.71
C THR A 150 -3.04 -13.13 -9.92
N GLU A 151 -2.32 -14.23 -9.74
CA GLU A 151 -1.01 -14.22 -9.07
C GLU A 151 0.04 -13.43 -9.86
N ARG A 152 0.11 -13.59 -11.19
CA ARG A 152 1.03 -12.82 -12.04
C ARG A 152 0.74 -11.33 -11.98
N ALA A 153 -0.54 -10.94 -12.06
CA ALA A 153 -0.98 -9.56 -11.95
C ALA A 153 -0.57 -8.93 -10.60
N ASP A 154 -0.75 -9.66 -9.50
CA ASP A 154 -0.39 -9.21 -8.16
C ASP A 154 1.14 -9.13 -7.94
N ASP A 155 1.92 -10.06 -8.51
CA ASP A 155 3.39 -10.02 -8.53
C ASP A 155 3.89 -8.80 -9.32
N LEU A 156 3.35 -8.57 -10.52
CA LEU A 156 3.70 -7.41 -11.35
C LEU A 156 3.36 -6.10 -10.64
N LEU A 157 2.18 -5.98 -10.03
CA LEU A 157 1.80 -4.81 -9.24
C LEU A 157 2.76 -4.57 -8.06
N THR A 158 3.15 -5.63 -7.34
CA THR A 158 4.14 -5.54 -6.25
C THR A 158 5.47 -5.01 -6.78
N ALA A 159 5.92 -5.49 -7.93
CA ALA A 159 7.15 -5.04 -8.57
C ALA A 159 7.07 -3.58 -9.02
N VAL A 160 5.96 -3.15 -9.64
CA VAL A 160 5.78 -1.75 -10.09
C VAL A 160 5.72 -0.79 -8.89
N LEU A 161 5.04 -1.15 -7.80
CA LEU A 161 5.04 -0.37 -6.56
C LEU A 161 6.45 -0.20 -5.98
N LEU A 162 7.22 -1.29 -5.95
CA LEU A 162 8.59 -1.25 -5.48
C LEU A 162 9.52 -0.48 -6.43
N ALA A 163 9.32 -0.60 -7.74
CA ALA A 163 10.07 0.15 -8.75
C ALA A 163 9.81 1.66 -8.64
N ASP A 164 8.57 2.09 -8.39
CA ASP A 164 8.26 3.49 -8.11
C ASP A 164 8.98 3.99 -6.85
N LEU A 165 9.01 3.17 -5.79
CA LEU A 165 9.76 3.51 -4.57
C LEU A 165 11.28 3.60 -4.83
N VAL A 166 11.84 2.68 -5.64
CA VAL A 166 13.25 2.70 -6.05
C VAL A 166 13.58 4.01 -6.77
N VAL A 167 12.75 4.44 -7.72
CA VAL A 167 12.94 5.70 -8.44
C VAL A 167 12.96 6.87 -7.46
N ARG A 168 11.93 6.99 -6.61
CA ARG A 168 11.78 8.13 -5.70
C ARG A 168 12.92 8.23 -4.68
N GLU A 169 13.35 7.11 -4.12
CA GLU A 169 14.47 7.11 -3.17
C GLU A 169 15.83 7.28 -3.85
N SER A 170 15.97 6.90 -5.12
CA SER A 170 17.18 7.17 -5.90
C SER A 170 17.28 8.66 -6.24
N ASP A 171 16.17 9.28 -6.63
CA ASP A 171 16.10 10.73 -6.91
C ASP A 171 16.37 11.55 -5.64
N ALA A 172 15.79 11.15 -4.51
CA ALA A 172 16.05 11.78 -3.22
C ALA A 172 17.53 11.67 -2.80
N LEU A 173 18.18 10.51 -3.01
CA LEU A 173 19.61 10.35 -2.77
C LEU A 173 20.46 11.22 -3.70
N ALA A 174 20.06 11.35 -4.97
CA ALA A 174 20.76 12.22 -5.92
C ALA A 174 20.67 13.70 -5.55
N ALA A 175 19.56 14.12 -4.93
CA ALA A 175 19.36 15.48 -4.40
C ALA A 175 20.08 15.73 -3.07
N ALA A 176 20.21 14.70 -2.22
CA ALA A 176 20.82 14.77 -0.89
C ALA A 176 22.01 13.80 -0.76
N ARG A 177 23.03 13.94 -1.64
CA ARG A 177 24.14 12.99 -1.78
C ARG A 177 24.95 12.76 -0.51
N ASP A 178 25.01 13.76 0.36
CA ASP A 178 25.76 13.71 1.62
C ASP A 178 24.93 13.19 2.81
N SER A 179 23.66 12.80 2.58
CA SER A 179 22.78 12.29 3.63
C SER A 179 22.96 10.78 3.84
N ASP A 180 23.61 10.41 4.95
CA ASP A 180 23.72 9.01 5.37
C ASP A 180 22.36 8.37 5.64
N ARG A 181 21.40 9.14 6.19
CA ARG A 181 20.04 8.64 6.42
C ARG A 181 19.38 8.27 5.08
N GLN A 182 19.52 9.13 4.06
CA GLN A 182 18.94 8.88 2.72
C GLN A 182 19.65 7.71 2.05
N ARG A 183 20.98 7.66 2.12
CA ARG A 183 21.76 6.52 1.61
C ARG A 183 21.29 5.21 2.23
N SER A 184 21.07 5.19 3.55
CA SER A 184 20.57 4.02 4.27
C SER A 184 19.18 3.58 3.78
N ARG A 185 18.24 4.52 3.60
CA ARG A 185 16.91 4.24 3.05
C ARG A 185 16.97 3.70 1.63
N THR A 186 17.65 4.41 0.73
CA THR A 186 17.75 4.00 -0.66
C THR A 186 18.39 2.61 -0.79
N THR A 187 19.40 2.31 0.04
CA THR A 187 20.00 0.97 0.11
C THR A 187 19.01 -0.08 0.58
N ALA A 188 18.19 0.20 1.59
CA ALA A 188 17.16 -0.72 2.07
C ALA A 188 16.13 -1.02 0.96
N VAL A 189 15.76 -0.02 0.16
CA VAL A 189 14.84 -0.17 -0.98
C VAL A 189 15.47 -1.01 -2.09
N TRP A 190 16.75 -0.78 -2.43
CA TRP A 190 17.46 -1.62 -3.40
C TRP A 190 17.64 -3.06 -2.92
N GLN A 191 17.86 -3.27 -1.62
CA GLN A 191 17.89 -4.62 -1.02
C GLN A 191 16.52 -5.29 -1.09
N ALA A 192 15.43 -4.55 -0.92
CA ALA A 192 14.09 -5.09 -1.13
C ALA A 192 13.87 -5.47 -2.60
N LEU A 193 14.33 -4.63 -3.56
CA LEU A 193 14.27 -4.91 -4.99
C LEU A 193 15.06 -6.16 -5.36
N ALA A 194 16.31 -6.28 -4.91
CA ALA A 194 17.16 -7.45 -5.16
C ALA A 194 16.55 -8.76 -4.63
N ARG A 195 15.68 -8.68 -3.63
CA ARG A 195 14.98 -9.82 -3.01
C ARG A 195 13.57 -10.03 -3.53
N LEU A 196 13.13 -9.25 -4.53
CA LEU A 196 11.80 -9.37 -5.14
C LEU A 196 11.40 -10.81 -5.51
N PRO A 197 12.30 -11.69 -6.01
CA PRO A 197 11.93 -13.07 -6.35
C PRO A 197 11.49 -13.91 -5.13
N GLU A 198 11.85 -13.52 -3.90
CA GLU A 198 11.44 -14.22 -2.68
C GLU A 198 9.95 -14.02 -2.36
N TYR A 199 9.32 -12.98 -2.92
CA TYR A 199 7.93 -12.65 -2.60
C TYR A 199 7.06 -12.21 -3.77
N ALA A 200 7.62 -12.00 -4.95
CA ALA A 200 6.92 -11.81 -6.22
C ALA A 200 7.67 -12.52 -7.37
N PRO A 201 7.80 -13.86 -7.33
CA PRO A 201 8.62 -14.62 -8.27
C PRO A 201 8.14 -14.56 -9.72
N LEU A 202 6.87 -14.22 -9.97
CA LEU A 202 6.27 -14.14 -11.29
C LEU A 202 6.32 -12.72 -11.88
N ALA A 203 6.92 -11.76 -11.17
CA ALA A 203 6.93 -10.36 -11.58
C ALA A 203 7.76 -10.08 -12.84
N LEU A 204 8.79 -10.89 -13.07
CA LEU A 204 9.72 -10.75 -14.19
C LEU A 204 10.00 -12.12 -14.79
N ALA A 205 9.94 -12.22 -16.12
CA ALA A 205 10.38 -13.42 -16.82
C ALA A 205 11.92 -13.61 -16.75
N ASP A 206 12.67 -12.50 -16.79
CA ASP A 206 14.14 -12.48 -16.66
C ASP A 206 14.55 -11.75 -15.37
N THR A 207 15.20 -12.48 -14.46
CA THR A 207 15.65 -11.96 -13.17
C THR A 207 17.07 -11.41 -13.21
N ALA A 208 17.80 -11.49 -14.34
CA ALA A 208 19.17 -11.01 -14.44
C ALA A 208 19.36 -9.55 -13.97
N PRO A 209 18.44 -8.60 -14.27
CA PRO A 209 18.55 -7.25 -13.73
C PRO A 209 18.52 -7.20 -12.19
N LEU A 210 17.78 -8.08 -11.52
CA LEU A 210 17.72 -8.15 -10.06
C LEU A 210 18.99 -8.77 -9.47
N ASP A 211 19.56 -9.75 -10.18
CA ASP A 211 20.83 -10.38 -9.81
C ASP A 211 22.00 -9.38 -9.88
N GLU A 212 22.00 -8.51 -10.87
CA GLU A 212 22.97 -7.40 -10.97
C GLU A 212 22.86 -6.44 -9.79
N VAL A 213 21.64 -6.09 -9.35
CA VAL A 213 21.45 -5.26 -8.15
C VAL A 213 22.03 -5.96 -6.92
N ARG A 214 21.75 -7.26 -6.77
CA ARG A 214 22.23 -8.08 -5.65
C ARG A 214 23.77 -8.14 -5.62
N ALA A 215 24.41 -8.35 -6.77
CA ALA A 215 25.86 -8.38 -6.89
C ALA A 215 26.48 -7.01 -6.55
N ALA A 216 25.95 -5.93 -7.13
CA ALA A 216 26.45 -4.57 -6.89
C ALA A 216 26.36 -4.15 -5.41
N LEU A 217 25.27 -4.53 -4.72
CA LEU A 217 25.12 -4.30 -3.29
C LEU A 217 26.15 -5.06 -2.43
N GLY A 218 26.67 -6.19 -2.91
CA GLY A 218 27.68 -7.01 -2.23
C GLY A 218 29.11 -6.54 -2.45
N GLU A 219 29.43 -5.98 -3.62
CA GLU A 219 30.80 -5.65 -4.04
C GLU A 219 31.23 -4.21 -3.73
N GLY A 220 30.31 -3.23 -3.81
CA GLY A 220 30.67 -1.80 -3.78
C GLY A 220 29.75 -0.90 -2.94
N GLY A 221 28.79 -1.47 -2.22
CA GLY A 221 27.81 -0.71 -1.44
C GLY A 221 26.83 0.08 -2.31
N SER A 222 26.17 1.07 -1.71
CA SER A 222 25.04 1.80 -2.30
C SER A 222 25.36 2.47 -3.65
N ASP A 223 26.52 3.13 -3.76
CA ASP A 223 26.79 3.97 -4.93
C ASP A 223 27.02 3.16 -6.22
N ALA A 224 27.51 1.92 -6.09
CA ALA A 224 27.66 0.98 -7.21
C ALA A 224 26.33 0.36 -7.65
N ALA A 225 25.32 0.31 -6.77
CA ALA A 225 24.05 -0.35 -7.05
C ALA A 225 23.06 0.51 -7.86
N ALA A 226 23.25 1.83 -7.91
CA ALA A 226 22.29 2.74 -8.56
C ALA A 226 22.06 2.44 -10.06
N PRO A 227 23.10 2.21 -10.90
CA PRO A 227 22.87 1.85 -12.31
C PRO A 227 22.14 0.51 -12.49
N ALA A 228 22.50 -0.49 -11.69
CA ALA A 228 21.82 -1.79 -11.70
C ALA A 228 20.35 -1.66 -11.27
N ALA A 229 20.07 -0.86 -10.23
CA ALA A 229 18.71 -0.61 -9.77
C ALA A 229 17.87 0.07 -10.84
N ARG A 230 18.46 1.03 -11.58
CA ARG A 230 17.78 1.68 -12.71
C ARG A 230 17.43 0.68 -13.82
N LYS A 231 18.38 -0.19 -14.20
CA LYS A 231 18.13 -1.24 -15.20
C LYS A 231 17.01 -2.19 -14.78
N ALA A 232 16.98 -2.59 -13.51
CA ALA A 232 15.91 -3.42 -12.97
C ALA A 232 14.54 -2.70 -12.99
N VAL A 233 14.49 -1.41 -12.65
CA VAL A 233 13.26 -0.60 -12.78
C VAL A 233 12.79 -0.54 -14.23
N ASP A 234 13.70 -0.30 -15.18
CA ASP A 234 13.35 -0.22 -16.60
C ASP A 234 12.80 -1.57 -17.10
N ALA A 235 13.37 -2.69 -16.67
CA ALA A 235 12.88 -4.04 -16.99
C ALA A 235 11.48 -4.35 -16.40
N ILE A 236 11.20 -3.89 -15.17
CA ILE A 236 9.87 -4.01 -14.56
C ILE A 236 8.85 -3.16 -15.33
N ARG A 237 9.18 -1.90 -15.61
CA ARG A 237 8.28 -0.97 -16.30
C ARG A 237 7.96 -1.41 -17.72
N ALA A 238 8.92 -2.01 -18.42
CA ALA A 238 8.73 -2.50 -19.79
C ALA A 238 7.68 -3.63 -19.90
N GLN A 239 7.36 -4.33 -18.81
CA GLN A 239 6.33 -5.40 -18.79
C GLN A 239 4.97 -4.92 -18.27
N ALA A 240 4.91 -3.71 -17.71
CA ALA A 240 3.70 -3.19 -17.08
C ALA A 240 2.81 -2.44 -18.09
N PRO A 241 1.49 -2.71 -18.14
CA PRO A 241 0.57 -1.89 -18.93
C PRO A 241 0.60 -0.42 -18.50
N ASP A 242 0.44 0.50 -19.45
CA ASP A 242 0.45 1.96 -19.17
C ASP A 242 -0.58 2.37 -18.12
N ALA A 243 -1.76 1.73 -18.14
CA ALA A 243 -2.81 1.99 -17.16
C ALA A 243 -2.38 1.61 -15.72
N LEU A 244 -1.60 0.53 -15.57
CA LEU A 244 -1.04 0.11 -14.28
C LEU A 244 0.04 1.10 -13.80
N LEU A 245 0.96 1.50 -14.69
CA LEU A 245 1.98 2.49 -14.38
C LEU A 245 1.35 3.82 -13.93
N ARG A 246 0.31 4.26 -14.66
CA ARG A 246 -0.47 5.45 -14.31
C ARG A 246 -1.17 5.29 -12.96
N ALA A 247 -1.86 4.17 -12.73
CA ALA A 247 -2.55 3.90 -11.47
C ALA A 247 -1.61 3.94 -10.26
N VAL A 248 -0.40 3.36 -10.39
CA VAL A 248 0.61 3.42 -9.33
C VAL A 248 1.02 4.87 -9.06
N ASP A 249 1.34 5.66 -10.09
CA ASP A 249 1.72 7.06 -9.90
C ASP A 249 0.60 7.89 -9.26
N VAL A 250 -0.61 7.82 -9.79
CA VAL A 250 -1.73 8.66 -9.34
C VAL A 250 -2.27 8.24 -7.96
N ALA A 251 -2.07 6.98 -7.54
CA ALA A 251 -2.42 6.52 -6.20
C ALA A 251 -1.58 7.21 -5.09
N LEU A 252 -0.52 7.93 -5.43
CA LEU A 252 0.32 8.66 -4.48
C LEU A 252 -0.13 10.11 -4.30
N LEU A 253 -1.16 10.28 -3.46
CA LEU A 253 -1.69 11.58 -3.04
C LEU A 253 -1.33 11.84 -1.56
N PRO A 254 -0.10 12.26 -1.26
CA PRO A 254 0.33 12.48 0.13
C PRO A 254 -0.50 13.58 0.79
N VAL A 255 -0.72 13.46 2.09
CA VAL A 255 -1.52 14.41 2.87
C VAL A 255 -0.68 15.61 3.30
N THR A 256 0.60 15.37 3.55
CA THR A 256 1.63 16.34 3.89
C THR A 256 2.61 16.53 2.73
N THR A 257 3.56 17.43 2.89
CA THR A 257 4.66 17.64 1.94
C THR A 257 5.92 16.84 2.30
N LEU A 258 5.86 15.90 3.25
CA LEU A 258 7.04 15.16 3.67
C LEU A 258 7.40 14.06 2.66
N HIS A 259 8.68 13.98 2.27
CA HIS A 259 9.16 12.91 1.40
C HIS A 259 8.93 11.53 2.02
N ASP A 260 9.09 11.41 3.34
CA ASP A 260 8.86 10.17 4.08
C ASP A 260 7.43 9.63 3.94
N GLU A 261 6.44 10.48 3.72
CA GLU A 261 5.06 10.04 3.55
C GLU A 261 4.88 9.25 2.25
N ARG A 262 5.64 9.58 1.21
CA ARG A 262 5.60 8.81 -0.05
C ARG A 262 6.07 7.38 0.19
N MET A 263 7.20 7.22 0.87
CA MET A 263 7.70 5.90 1.28
C MET A 263 6.70 5.18 2.19
N PHE A 264 6.05 5.91 3.11
CA PHE A 264 5.06 5.34 4.01
C PHE A 264 3.85 4.76 3.26
N VAL A 265 3.26 5.54 2.35
CA VAL A 265 2.10 5.12 1.54
C VAL A 265 2.47 3.93 0.65
N ARG A 266 3.66 3.93 0.02
CA ARG A 266 4.13 2.77 -0.76
C ARG A 266 4.34 1.53 0.10
N SER A 267 4.87 1.69 1.31
CA SER A 267 5.01 0.59 2.25
C SER A 267 3.64 0.00 2.63
N ILE A 268 2.64 0.85 2.90
CA ILE A 268 1.26 0.41 3.14
C ILE A 268 0.74 -0.40 1.95
N GLN A 269 0.85 0.13 0.74
CA GLN A 269 0.36 -0.54 -0.47
C GLN A 269 1.03 -1.90 -0.69
N LEU A 270 2.35 -2.01 -0.45
CA LEU A 270 3.10 -3.28 -0.54
C LEU A 270 2.62 -4.29 0.51
N PHE A 271 2.43 -3.89 1.77
CA PHE A 271 1.88 -4.78 2.81
C PHE A 271 0.44 -5.19 2.51
N GLU A 272 -0.38 -4.30 1.95
CA GLU A 272 -1.76 -4.60 1.55
C GLU A 272 -1.82 -5.67 0.45
N ARG A 273 -0.89 -5.65 -0.52
CA ARG A 273 -0.76 -6.73 -1.52
C ARG A 273 -0.38 -8.04 -0.87
N LEU A 274 0.57 -7.99 0.08
CA LEU A 274 0.98 -9.18 0.81
C LEU A 274 -0.18 -9.79 1.62
N PHE A 275 -1.00 -8.97 2.28
CA PHE A 275 -2.18 -9.44 3.00
C PHE A 275 -3.24 -9.99 2.05
N ALA A 276 -3.48 -9.33 0.92
CA ALA A 276 -4.46 -9.79 -0.07
C ALA A 276 -4.11 -11.17 -0.62
N ARG A 277 -2.81 -11.42 -0.84
CA ARG A 277 -2.29 -12.72 -1.25
C ARG A 277 -2.53 -13.82 -0.21
N VAL A 278 -2.21 -13.55 1.06
CA VAL A 278 -2.47 -14.50 2.16
C VAL A 278 -3.96 -14.79 2.27
N ALA A 279 -4.81 -13.77 2.18
CA ALA A 279 -6.27 -13.92 2.20
C ALA A 279 -6.75 -14.81 1.04
N ARG A 280 -6.29 -14.55 -0.18
CA ARG A 280 -6.64 -15.34 -1.38
C ARG A 280 -6.20 -16.81 -1.24
N ALA A 281 -4.99 -17.05 -0.76
CA ALA A 281 -4.49 -18.40 -0.53
C ALA A 281 -5.31 -19.16 0.52
N LEU A 282 -5.72 -18.49 1.60
CA LEU A 282 -6.63 -19.05 2.60
C LEU A 282 -8.00 -19.38 1.99
N THR A 283 -8.57 -18.48 1.18
CA THR A 283 -9.84 -18.72 0.49
C THR A 283 -9.76 -19.92 -0.47
N PHE A 284 -8.67 -20.05 -1.23
CA PHE A 284 -8.45 -21.22 -2.08
C PHE A 284 -8.20 -22.50 -1.28
N ALA A 285 -7.53 -22.41 -0.13
CA ALA A 285 -7.37 -23.55 0.77
C ALA A 285 -8.70 -24.01 1.35
N VAL A 286 -9.61 -23.10 1.74
CA VAL A 286 -10.98 -23.43 2.17
C VAL A 286 -11.69 -24.23 1.08
N GLU A 287 -11.66 -23.74 -0.16
CA GLU A 287 -12.30 -24.39 -1.30
C GLU A 287 -11.67 -25.76 -1.64
N ALA A 288 -10.35 -25.86 -1.56
CA ALA A 288 -9.63 -27.11 -1.77
C ALA A 288 -10.00 -28.15 -0.70
N VAL A 289 -10.05 -27.77 0.58
CA VAL A 289 -10.54 -28.66 1.64
C VAL A 289 -11.99 -29.04 1.40
N ARG A 290 -12.84 -28.07 1.02
CA ARG A 290 -14.28 -28.28 0.73
C ARG A 290 -14.53 -29.26 -0.43
N THR A 291 -13.59 -29.36 -1.35
CA THR A 291 -13.64 -30.26 -2.52
C THR A 291 -12.76 -31.50 -2.36
N ASP A 292 -12.34 -31.81 -1.13
CA ASP A 292 -11.58 -33.02 -0.76
C ASP A 292 -10.18 -33.10 -1.41
N ARG A 293 -9.50 -31.95 -1.52
CA ARG A 293 -8.16 -31.82 -2.10
C ARG A 293 -7.16 -31.22 -1.09
N PRO A 294 -6.84 -31.92 0.01
CA PRO A 294 -5.96 -31.39 1.06
C PRO A 294 -4.55 -31.04 0.54
N ALA A 295 -4.03 -31.76 -0.45
CA ALA A 295 -2.73 -31.46 -1.07
C ALA A 295 -2.70 -30.09 -1.77
N ASN A 296 -3.81 -29.67 -2.39
CA ASN A 296 -3.89 -28.33 -3.00
C ASN A 296 -3.93 -27.25 -1.92
N ALA A 297 -4.65 -27.49 -0.82
CA ALA A 297 -4.68 -26.57 0.31
C ALA A 297 -3.27 -26.36 0.90
N VAL A 298 -2.51 -27.45 1.07
CA VAL A 298 -1.09 -27.38 1.49
C VAL A 298 -0.28 -26.47 0.56
N ALA A 299 -0.35 -26.69 -0.76
CA ALA A 299 0.41 -25.91 -1.73
C ALA A 299 0.10 -24.40 -1.68
N PHE A 300 -1.17 -24.04 -1.52
CA PHE A 300 -1.57 -22.62 -1.36
C PHE A 300 -0.99 -22.00 -0.09
N LEU A 301 -1.08 -22.70 1.05
CA LEU A 301 -0.60 -22.20 2.34
C LEU A 301 0.93 -22.09 2.39
N GLU A 302 1.65 -23.09 1.87
CA GLU A 302 3.11 -23.09 1.81
C GLU A 302 3.63 -21.96 0.91
N THR A 303 2.99 -21.74 -0.24
CA THR A 303 3.33 -20.64 -1.16
C THR A 303 3.11 -19.29 -0.50
N ALA A 304 1.97 -19.09 0.16
CA ALA A 304 1.66 -17.86 0.88
C ALA A 304 2.62 -17.61 2.05
N GLY A 305 2.92 -18.64 2.84
CA GLY A 305 3.85 -18.56 3.97
C GLY A 305 5.28 -18.22 3.54
N THR A 306 5.76 -18.85 2.46
CA THR A 306 7.09 -18.57 1.89
C THR A 306 7.19 -17.11 1.42
N ARG A 307 6.20 -16.64 0.65
CA ARG A 307 6.18 -15.27 0.13
C ARG A 307 6.03 -14.23 1.27
N LEU A 308 5.25 -14.53 2.30
CA LEU A 308 5.13 -13.72 3.52
C LEU A 308 6.48 -13.58 4.24
N ALA A 309 7.18 -14.68 4.45
CA ALA A 309 8.50 -14.67 5.08
C ALA A 309 9.52 -13.87 4.24
N GLY A 310 9.52 -14.07 2.92
CA GLY A 310 10.40 -13.37 1.98
C GLY A 310 10.19 -11.85 1.97
N ALA A 311 8.94 -11.38 1.99
CA ALA A 311 8.61 -9.95 1.96
C ALA A 311 8.80 -9.24 3.30
N THR A 312 8.52 -9.91 4.41
CA THR A 312 8.46 -9.29 5.74
C THR A 312 9.76 -8.58 6.11
N SER A 313 10.89 -9.28 6.00
CA SER A 313 12.21 -8.75 6.37
C SER A 313 12.62 -7.50 5.56
N PRO A 314 12.63 -7.53 4.21
CA PRO A 314 13.07 -6.37 3.42
C PRO A 314 12.12 -5.18 3.55
N LEU A 315 10.80 -5.40 3.59
CA LEU A 315 9.83 -4.30 3.68
C LEU A 315 9.88 -3.60 5.04
N TYR A 316 9.99 -4.35 6.16
CA TYR A 316 10.18 -3.71 7.46
C TYR A 316 11.53 -2.98 7.56
N ARG A 317 12.59 -3.46 6.90
CA ARG A 317 13.87 -2.74 6.85
C ARG A 317 13.69 -1.35 6.25
N VAL A 318 12.97 -1.23 5.12
CA VAL A 318 12.62 0.07 4.52
C VAL A 318 11.84 0.94 5.50
N LEU A 319 10.77 0.40 6.10
CA LEU A 319 9.91 1.15 7.01
C LEU A 319 10.67 1.68 8.24
N THR A 320 11.62 0.90 8.79
CA THR A 320 12.42 1.31 9.96
C THR A 320 13.42 2.45 9.70
N THR A 321 13.54 2.89 8.44
CA THR A 321 14.31 4.10 8.09
C THR A 321 13.48 5.38 8.24
N MET A 322 12.20 5.28 8.62
CA MET A 322 11.36 6.42 8.93
C MET A 322 11.81 7.12 10.23
N PRO A 323 12.10 8.43 10.20
CA PRO A 323 12.38 9.19 11.40
C PRO A 323 11.10 9.35 12.24
N PRO A 324 11.16 9.16 13.57
CA PRO A 324 10.02 9.39 14.46
C PRO A 324 9.39 10.78 14.30
N GLU A 325 10.22 11.81 14.07
CA GLU A 325 9.79 13.19 13.84
C GLU A 325 8.93 13.35 12.59
N SER A 326 9.30 12.69 11.49
CA SER A 326 8.51 12.69 10.25
C SER A 326 7.18 11.97 10.45
N PHE A 327 7.21 10.82 11.12
CA PHE A 327 6.00 10.07 11.38
C PHE A 327 5.01 10.86 12.26
N ALA A 328 5.51 11.61 13.25
CA ALA A 328 4.65 12.45 14.10
C ALA A 328 3.86 13.47 13.25
N VAL A 329 4.51 14.14 12.30
CA VAL A 329 3.84 15.10 11.40
C VAL A 329 2.81 14.43 10.50
N ILE A 330 3.13 13.28 9.90
CA ILE A 330 2.20 12.50 9.06
C ILE A 330 0.98 12.07 9.88
N ARG A 331 1.25 11.58 11.09
CA ARG A 331 0.23 11.08 12.02
C ARG A 331 -0.78 12.16 12.42
N ASP A 332 -0.32 13.39 12.67
CA ASP A 332 -1.18 14.52 13.03
C ASP A 332 -2.15 14.91 11.89
N HIS A 333 -1.84 14.55 10.64
CA HIS A 333 -2.68 14.84 9.48
C HIS A 333 -3.53 13.66 9.00
N THR A 334 -3.35 12.47 9.57
CA THR A 334 -4.00 11.22 9.13
C THR A 334 -4.98 10.66 10.17
N HIS A 335 -5.51 11.51 11.06
CA HIS A 335 -6.55 11.13 12.01
C HIS A 335 -7.77 10.49 11.32
N GLY A 336 -8.19 9.33 11.85
CA GLY A 336 -9.26 8.50 11.28
C GLY A 336 -8.77 7.39 10.36
N ALA A 337 -7.60 7.55 9.71
CA ALA A 337 -7.02 6.51 8.89
C ALA A 337 -6.20 5.57 9.76
N SER A 338 -6.56 4.28 9.76
CA SER A 338 -5.89 3.27 10.58
C SER A 338 -5.80 1.92 9.88
N ALA A 339 -4.65 1.26 10.05
CA ALA A 339 -4.41 -0.08 9.53
C ALA A 339 -5.44 -1.13 10.02
N ILE A 340 -6.15 -0.87 11.13
CA ILE A 340 -7.26 -1.75 11.55
C ILE A 340 -8.40 -1.82 10.51
N GLN A 341 -8.49 -0.83 9.62
CA GLN A 341 -9.46 -0.77 8.51
C GLN A 341 -8.99 -1.54 7.27
N SER A 342 -7.79 -2.15 7.29
CA SER A 342 -7.29 -2.97 6.19
C SER A 342 -8.23 -4.14 5.90
N ARG A 343 -8.89 -4.09 4.74
CA ARG A 343 -9.79 -5.17 4.27
C ARG A 343 -9.04 -6.50 4.15
N PRO A 344 -7.94 -6.62 3.39
CA PRO A 344 -7.28 -7.91 3.22
C PRO A 344 -6.74 -8.47 4.55
N TYR A 345 -6.27 -7.64 5.47
CA TYR A 345 -5.88 -8.10 6.81
C TYR A 345 -7.06 -8.72 7.56
N GLN A 346 -8.22 -8.06 7.56
CA GLN A 346 -9.44 -8.59 8.17
C GLN A 346 -9.89 -9.90 7.52
N LEU A 347 -9.72 -10.02 6.19
CA LEU A 347 -10.03 -11.26 5.48
C LEU A 347 -9.15 -12.42 5.92
N VAL A 348 -7.84 -12.20 6.10
CA VAL A 348 -6.95 -13.23 6.67
C VAL A 348 -7.50 -13.73 8.00
N GLU A 349 -7.78 -12.82 8.94
CA GLU A 349 -8.25 -13.19 10.28
C GLU A 349 -9.63 -13.88 10.27
N THR A 350 -10.51 -13.50 9.33
CA THR A 350 -11.89 -14.03 9.20
C THR A 350 -11.93 -15.38 8.49
N VAL A 351 -11.15 -15.57 7.41
CA VAL A 351 -11.12 -16.83 6.65
C VAL A 351 -10.43 -17.93 7.46
N SER A 352 -9.46 -17.58 8.32
CA SER A 352 -8.71 -18.55 9.12
C SER A 352 -9.55 -19.27 10.18
N ALA A 353 -10.28 -18.54 11.02
CA ALA A 353 -11.07 -19.10 12.12
C ALA A 353 -12.18 -18.15 12.61
N LYS A 354 -13.26 -18.71 13.17
CA LYS A 354 -14.31 -17.92 13.83
C LYS A 354 -13.74 -17.19 15.05
N ARG A 355 -14.04 -15.90 15.19
CA ARG A 355 -13.65 -15.07 16.34
C ARG A 355 -14.85 -14.84 17.25
N ALA A 356 -14.67 -15.11 18.54
CA ALA A 356 -15.71 -14.83 19.54
C ALA A 356 -15.73 -13.33 19.85
N GLY A 357 -16.86 -12.67 19.60
CA GLY A 357 -17.22 -11.42 20.27
C GLY A 357 -16.46 -10.14 19.91
N GLU A 358 -15.47 -10.14 19.01
CA GLU A 358 -14.82 -8.88 18.64
C GLU A 358 -15.63 -8.13 17.59
N ALA A 359 -16.28 -7.06 18.08
CA ALA A 359 -16.87 -6.00 17.30
C ALA A 359 -15.86 -5.59 16.25
N HIS A 360 -16.19 -6.01 15.05
CA HIS A 360 -15.50 -5.55 13.92
C HIS A 360 -15.62 -3.99 13.95
N SER A 361 -14.49 -3.23 13.97
CA SER A 361 -14.43 -1.77 13.67
C SER A 361 -15.66 -1.22 12.93
N PRO A 362 -16.38 -0.20 13.44
CA PRO A 362 -17.80 0.07 13.19
C PRO A 362 -18.27 0.29 11.73
N GLU A 363 -17.38 0.28 10.73
CA GLU A 363 -17.72 0.24 9.29
C GLU A 363 -18.04 -1.17 8.75
N LYS A 364 -18.05 -2.19 9.62
CA LYS A 364 -18.10 -3.60 9.27
C LYS A 364 -19.51 -4.17 9.17
N GLY A 365 -20.01 -4.24 7.94
CA GLY A 365 -20.72 -5.45 7.48
C GLY A 365 -19.71 -6.55 7.14
N PRO A 366 -20.12 -7.82 7.05
CA PRO A 366 -19.24 -8.88 6.54
C PRO A 366 -18.77 -8.50 5.14
N LEU A 367 -17.45 -8.46 4.92
CA LEU A 367 -16.84 -8.23 3.60
C LEU A 367 -17.31 -9.29 2.58
N PHE A 368 -17.62 -10.49 3.08
CA PHE A 368 -18.39 -11.56 2.45
C PHE A 368 -18.79 -12.58 3.53
N ALA A 369 -19.86 -13.35 3.29
CA ALA A 369 -20.22 -14.47 4.15
C ALA A 369 -19.48 -15.74 3.67
N LEU A 370 -18.67 -16.33 4.54
CA LEU A 370 -18.16 -17.68 4.33
C LEU A 370 -19.08 -18.67 5.05
N ASP A 371 -19.40 -19.77 4.39
CA ASP A 371 -20.15 -20.87 5.01
C ASP A 371 -19.35 -21.52 6.16
N ALA A 372 -18.03 -21.59 6.02
CA ALA A 372 -17.12 -22.07 7.05
C ALA A 372 -15.70 -21.51 6.85
N THR A 373 -14.97 -21.41 7.96
CA THR A 373 -13.55 -21.03 7.97
C THR A 373 -12.64 -22.21 7.64
N LEU A 374 -11.36 -21.95 7.35
CA LEU A 374 -10.38 -23.01 7.06
C LEU A 374 -10.21 -23.96 8.26
N GLN A 375 -10.15 -23.42 9.48
CA GLN A 375 -10.09 -24.24 10.69
C GLN A 375 -11.30 -25.17 10.83
N GLU A 376 -12.51 -24.67 10.60
CA GLU A 376 -13.72 -25.49 10.70
C GLU A 376 -13.77 -26.57 9.64
N GLN A 377 -13.41 -26.23 8.40
CA GLN A 377 -13.35 -27.18 7.29
C GLN A 377 -12.31 -28.27 7.55
N PHE A 378 -11.14 -27.90 8.07
CA PHE A 378 -10.09 -28.85 8.47
C PHE A 378 -10.61 -29.80 9.56
N LEU A 379 -11.09 -29.27 10.69
CA LEU A 379 -11.53 -30.08 11.83
C LEU A 379 -12.69 -31.02 11.50
N THR A 380 -13.59 -30.61 10.61
CA THR A 380 -14.73 -31.43 10.17
C THR A 380 -14.29 -32.61 9.30
N ARG A 381 -13.21 -32.46 8.52
CA ARG A 381 -12.83 -33.41 7.47
C ARG A 381 -11.58 -34.22 7.78
N VAL A 382 -10.76 -33.79 8.73
CA VAL A 382 -9.45 -34.38 9.03
C VAL A 382 -9.50 -35.89 9.27
N GLY A 383 -10.58 -36.39 9.89
CA GLY A 383 -10.77 -37.83 10.14
C GLY A 383 -11.05 -38.68 8.89
N GLY A 384 -11.37 -38.06 7.76
CA GLY A 384 -11.64 -38.74 6.49
C GLY A 384 -10.43 -38.90 5.56
N TRP A 385 -9.30 -38.25 5.88
CA TRP A 385 -8.09 -38.28 5.03
C TRP A 385 -7.05 -39.28 5.52
N PRO A 386 -6.12 -39.71 4.64
CA PRO A 386 -4.90 -40.38 5.07
C PRO A 386 -4.16 -39.53 6.11
N THR A 387 -3.64 -40.17 7.17
CA THR A 387 -2.93 -39.48 8.26
C THR A 387 -1.80 -38.58 7.77
N ALA A 388 -1.12 -38.97 6.70
CA ALA A 388 -0.05 -38.17 6.10
C ALA A 388 -0.56 -36.84 5.52
N ASP A 389 -1.71 -36.84 4.84
CA ASP A 389 -2.29 -35.64 4.22
C ASP A 389 -2.86 -34.69 5.28
N ALA A 390 -3.55 -35.26 6.28
CA ALA A 390 -4.02 -34.52 7.44
C ALA A 390 -2.87 -33.79 8.17
N ARG A 391 -1.78 -34.51 8.47
CA ARG A 391 -0.60 -33.95 9.12
C ARG A 391 0.05 -32.84 8.30
N ARG A 392 0.20 -33.02 6.98
CA ARG A 392 0.80 -32.00 6.11
C ARG A 392 -0.02 -30.71 6.08
N LEU A 393 -1.35 -30.83 6.01
CA LEU A 393 -2.22 -29.65 6.04
C LEU A 393 -2.15 -28.93 7.39
N GLU A 394 -2.15 -29.67 8.49
CA GLU A 394 -1.97 -29.10 9.83
C GLU A 394 -0.63 -28.36 9.96
N GLU A 395 0.46 -28.97 9.49
CA GLU A 395 1.81 -28.37 9.47
C GLU A 395 1.83 -27.08 8.65
N ALA A 396 1.22 -27.07 7.47
CA ALA A 396 1.12 -25.88 6.63
C ALA A 396 0.31 -24.75 7.30
N MET A 397 -0.80 -25.09 7.97
CA MET A 397 -1.59 -24.14 8.77
C MET A 397 -0.76 -23.56 9.92
N ARG A 398 -0.06 -24.40 10.68
CA ARG A 398 0.82 -23.95 11.78
C ARG A 398 1.98 -23.08 11.30
N ALA A 399 2.58 -23.43 10.16
CA ALA A 399 3.67 -22.66 9.56
C ALA A 399 3.21 -21.27 9.14
N LEU A 400 2.05 -21.16 8.47
CA LEU A 400 1.47 -19.88 8.09
C LEU A 400 1.13 -19.03 9.33
N ASP A 401 0.52 -19.62 10.36
CA ASP A 401 0.23 -18.94 11.63
C ASP A 401 1.51 -18.41 12.31
N ALA A 402 2.56 -19.23 12.39
CA ALA A 402 3.85 -18.81 12.94
C ALA A 402 4.46 -17.63 12.17
N GLY A 403 4.40 -17.67 10.83
CA GLY A 403 4.83 -16.57 9.96
C GLY A 403 4.01 -15.30 10.18
N TRP A 404 2.68 -15.42 10.23
CA TRP A 404 1.77 -14.29 10.46
C TRP A 404 1.99 -13.63 11.82
N ARG A 405 2.08 -14.42 12.89
CA ARG A 405 2.41 -13.91 14.23
C ARG A 405 3.82 -13.33 14.30
N GLY A 406 4.78 -13.91 13.57
CA GLY A 406 6.12 -13.35 13.42
C GLY A 406 6.10 -11.95 12.80
N MET A 407 5.36 -11.78 11.72
CA MET A 407 5.14 -10.47 11.09
C MET A 407 4.46 -9.49 12.06
N LYS A 408 3.40 -9.88 12.77
CA LYS A 408 2.73 -9.03 13.77
C LYS A 408 3.67 -8.59 14.89
N ARG A 409 4.54 -9.48 15.38
CA ARG A 409 5.58 -9.14 16.37
C ARG A 409 6.60 -8.14 15.82
N THR A 410 7.03 -8.32 14.57
CA THR A 410 7.91 -7.35 13.90
C THR A 410 7.22 -5.99 13.78
N HIS A 411 5.96 -5.95 13.35
CA HIS A 411 5.17 -4.72 13.28
C HIS A 411 5.08 -4.00 14.62
N TRP A 412 4.80 -4.74 15.69
CA TRP A 412 4.79 -4.20 17.06
C TRP A 412 6.16 -3.62 17.44
N GLY A 413 7.25 -4.34 17.17
CA GLY A 413 8.62 -3.87 17.44
C GLY A 413 8.97 -2.58 16.68
N VAL A 414 8.61 -2.50 15.39
CA VAL A 414 8.78 -1.29 14.57
C VAL A 414 7.93 -0.13 15.12
N THR A 415 6.68 -0.40 15.49
CA THR A 415 5.78 0.60 16.08
C THR A 415 6.35 1.14 17.39
N MET A 416 6.83 0.27 18.28
CA MET A 416 7.49 0.69 19.53
C MET A 416 8.71 1.56 19.28
N LYS A 417 9.49 1.29 18.23
CA LYS A 417 10.66 2.08 17.84
C LYS A 417 10.27 3.47 17.32
N ILE A 418 9.19 3.58 16.54
CA ILE A 418 8.79 4.83 15.87
C ILE A 418 7.92 5.72 16.77
N ILE A 419 6.90 5.14 17.43
CA ILE A 419 5.90 5.91 18.21
C ILE A 419 5.88 5.62 19.71
N GLY A 420 6.64 4.63 20.18
CA GLY A 420 6.57 4.21 21.58
C GLY A 420 5.18 3.74 21.98
N ARG A 421 4.65 4.26 23.10
CA ARG A 421 3.34 3.88 23.69
C ARG A 421 2.20 4.86 23.39
N VAL A 422 2.35 5.71 22.38
CA VAL A 422 1.28 6.65 22.01
C VAL A 422 0.08 5.85 21.43
N PRO A 423 -1.18 6.16 21.81
CA PRO A 423 -2.38 5.51 21.27
C PRO A 423 -2.44 5.50 19.74
N GLY A 424 -3.20 4.62 19.10
CA GLY A 424 -3.29 4.56 17.63
C GLY A 424 -4.17 5.67 17.03
N THR A 425 -3.94 6.03 15.76
CA THR A 425 -4.74 7.05 15.03
C THR A 425 -6.19 6.62 14.78
N GLY A 426 -6.48 5.32 14.84
CA GLY A 426 -7.83 4.74 14.77
C GLY A 426 -8.49 4.52 16.12
N GLY A 427 -7.99 5.13 17.20
CA GLY A 427 -8.58 5.01 18.54
C GLY A 427 -8.19 3.76 19.33
N THR A 428 -7.20 2.98 18.86
CA THR A 428 -6.67 1.83 19.61
C THR A 428 -5.72 2.26 20.73
N ALA A 429 -5.43 1.37 21.67
CA ALA A 429 -4.39 1.57 22.70
C ALA A 429 -2.95 1.66 22.13
N GLY A 430 -2.77 1.70 20.81
CA GLY A 430 -1.47 1.84 20.16
C GLY A 430 -0.64 0.55 20.26
N ALA A 431 0.59 0.66 20.77
CA ALA A 431 1.51 -0.47 20.83
C ALA A 431 1.02 -1.63 21.71
N ASP A 432 0.26 -1.36 22.76
CA ASP A 432 -0.27 -2.41 23.65
C ASP A 432 -1.34 -3.26 22.93
N TYR A 433 -2.16 -2.63 22.07
CA TYR A 433 -3.08 -3.36 21.19
C TYR A 433 -2.31 -4.27 20.21
N LEU A 434 -1.24 -3.75 19.59
CA LEU A 434 -0.44 -4.53 18.65
C LEU A 434 0.27 -5.71 19.33
N LYS A 435 0.72 -5.53 20.57
CA LYS A 435 1.32 -6.60 21.37
C LYS A 435 0.32 -7.73 21.60
N ALA A 436 -0.88 -7.39 22.08
CA ALA A 436 -1.95 -8.38 22.28
C ALA A 436 -2.35 -9.06 20.97
N ALA A 437 -2.53 -8.30 19.89
CA ALA A 437 -2.88 -8.82 18.59
C ALA A 437 -1.80 -9.76 18.00
N ALA A 438 -0.53 -9.57 18.36
CA ALA A 438 0.56 -10.42 17.88
C ALA A 438 0.53 -11.84 18.48
N ASP A 439 -0.07 -12.02 19.65
CA ASP A 439 -0.21 -13.32 20.31
C ASP A 439 -1.47 -14.09 19.84
N VAL A 440 -2.41 -13.41 19.18
CA VAL A 440 -3.61 -14.04 18.62
C VAL A 440 -3.23 -14.97 17.46
N ALA A 441 -3.48 -16.26 17.63
CA ALA A 441 -3.29 -17.27 16.58
C ALA A 441 -4.36 -17.16 15.48
N LEU A 442 -3.97 -17.46 14.24
CA LEU A 442 -4.90 -17.64 13.12
C LEU A 442 -5.80 -18.85 13.31
N PHE A 443 -5.27 -19.91 13.92
CA PHE A 443 -5.95 -21.19 14.10
C PHE A 443 -5.95 -21.62 15.58
N PRO A 444 -6.76 -20.97 16.44
CA PRO A 444 -6.69 -21.16 17.90
C PRO A 444 -6.92 -22.61 18.34
N GLN A 445 -7.87 -23.32 17.75
CA GLN A 445 -8.16 -24.73 18.09
C GLN A 445 -7.07 -25.73 17.66
N LEU A 446 -6.00 -25.30 16.96
CA LEU A 446 -4.83 -26.15 16.72
C LEU A 446 -3.82 -26.08 17.87
N ALA A 447 -3.91 -25.08 18.76
CA ALA A 447 -3.03 -25.00 19.93
C ALA A 447 -3.33 -26.10 20.98
N ASP A 448 -4.53 -26.69 20.91
CA ASP A 448 -5.07 -27.65 21.88
C ASP A 448 -5.04 -29.12 21.42
N VAL A 449 -4.31 -29.43 20.32
CA VAL A 449 -4.17 -30.79 19.76
C VAL A 449 -2.78 -31.33 19.96
#